data_AF-A0A7J8P7Y3-F1
#
_entry.id   AF-A0A7J8P7Y3-F1
#
_cell.length_a   1.000
_cell.length_b   1.000
_cell.length_c   1.000
_cell.angle_alpha   90.00
_cell.angle_beta   90.00
_cell.angle_gamma   90.00
#
_symmetry.space_group_name_H-M   'P 1'
#
loop_
_entity.id
_entity.type
_entity.pdbx_description
1 polymer ?
#
loop_
_entity_poly.entity_id
_entity_poly.type
_entity_poly.pdbx_seq_one_letter_code
_entity_poly.pdbx_strand_id
1 'polypeptide(L)'
;PRFNGENLEKNKLLYTRVSNLAIKHGSTVPQLALAWLLHQGHDIVPIPGTTKVKNMINNVGSLGLKLSEEDVKEICDAVPVDEVSGRREMRLLSEYTWKLANTPLK
;
A
#
# COMPACT_ATOMS: atom_id res chain seq x y z
N PRO A 1 11.53 12.57 -2.32
CA PRO A 1 10.75 11.31 -2.35
C PRO A 1 9.24 11.54 -2.28
N ARG A 2 8.44 10.50 -2.60
CA ARG A 2 6.97 10.54 -2.80
C ARG A 2 6.16 11.17 -1.65
N PHE A 3 6.69 11.15 -0.43
CA PHE A 3 5.98 11.59 0.77
C PHE A 3 6.50 12.93 1.35
N ASN A 4 7.18 13.75 0.54
CA ASN A 4 7.78 15.01 0.99
C ASN A 4 7.29 16.20 0.18
N GLY A 5 7.05 17.34 0.86
CA GLY A 5 6.77 18.64 0.26
C GLY A 5 5.63 18.58 -0.75
N GLU A 6 5.82 19.21 -1.91
CA GLU A 6 4.82 19.26 -2.99
C GLU A 6 4.43 17.88 -3.54
N ASN A 7 5.33 16.89 -3.49
CA ASN A 7 5.01 15.52 -3.93
C ASN A 7 3.97 14.87 -3.01
N LEU A 8 4.00 15.18 -1.71
CA LEU A 8 3.00 14.66 -0.76
C LEU A 8 1.62 15.22 -1.11
N GLU A 9 1.51 16.52 -1.37
CA GLU A 9 0.23 17.15 -1.72
C GLU A 9 -0.35 16.60 -3.03
N LYS A 10 0.50 16.39 -4.04
CA LYS A 10 0.07 15.73 -5.30
C LYS A 10 -0.41 14.29 -5.05
N ASN A 11 0.36 13.50 -4.30
CA ASN A 11 0.04 12.10 -4.05
C ASN A 11 -1.15 11.91 -3.08
N LYS A 12 -1.48 12.92 -2.26
CA LYS A 12 -2.71 12.91 -1.44
C LYS A 12 -3.97 12.81 -2.29
N LEU A 13 -3.99 13.41 -3.47
CA LEU A 13 -5.14 13.31 -4.38
C LEU A 13 -5.39 11.85 -4.80
N LEU A 14 -4.32 11.12 -5.11
CA LEU A 14 -4.38 9.69 -5.43
C LEU A 14 -4.89 8.88 -4.22
N TYR A 15 -4.38 9.19 -3.02
CA TYR A 15 -4.88 8.56 -1.80
C TYR A 15 -6.37 8.81 -1.58
N THR A 16 -6.87 10.03 -1.81
CA THR A 16 -8.29 10.36 -1.68
C THR A 16 -9.16 9.55 -2.64
N ARG A 17 -8.72 9.35 -3.90
CA ARG A 17 -9.43 8.49 -4.87
C ARG A 17 -9.58 7.07 -4.33
N VAL A 18 -8.49 6.46 -3.87
CA VAL A 18 -8.51 5.10 -3.29
C VAL A 18 -9.32 5.05 -1.99
N SER A 19 -9.27 6.09 -1.17
CA SER A 19 -10.07 6.18 0.06
C SER A 19 -11.56 6.19 -0.23
N ASN A 20 -11.99 6.88 -1.29
CA ASN A 20 -13.39 6.90 -1.70
C ASN A 20 -13.84 5.52 -2.21
N LEU A 21 -12.98 4.81 -2.95
CA LEU A 21 -13.25 3.44 -3.36
C LEU A 21 -13.35 2.50 -2.15
N ALA A 22 -12.47 2.65 -1.16
CA ALA A 22 -12.52 1.83 0.04
C ALA A 22 -13.86 2.01 0.77
N ILE A 23 -14.33 3.26 0.88
CA ILE A 23 -15.65 3.59 1.45
C ILE A 23 -16.79 2.98 0.61
N LYS A 24 -16.74 3.07 -0.72
CA LYS A 24 -17.72 2.45 -1.64
C LYS A 24 -17.86 0.95 -1.40
N HIS A 25 -16.76 0.26 -1.11
CA HIS A 25 -16.74 -1.17 -0.79
C HIS A 25 -16.89 -1.50 0.70
N GLY A 26 -17.23 -0.52 1.55
CA GLY A 26 -17.43 -0.75 2.99
C GLY A 26 -16.17 -1.24 3.71
N SER A 27 -14.99 -0.87 3.22
CA SER A 27 -13.70 -1.40 3.63
C SER A 27 -12.71 -0.29 4.01
N THR A 28 -11.62 -0.67 4.67
CA THR A 28 -10.50 0.24 4.90
C THR A 28 -9.55 0.24 3.70
N VAL A 29 -8.80 1.34 3.50
CA VAL A 29 -7.81 1.41 2.40
C VAL A 29 -6.81 0.23 2.39
N PRO A 30 -6.25 -0.22 3.54
CA PRO A 30 -5.39 -1.40 3.57
C PRO A 30 -6.11 -2.69 3.14
N GLN A 31 -7.40 -2.83 3.49
CA GLN A 31 -8.20 -3.98 3.08
C GLN A 31 -8.45 -3.98 1.58
N LEU A 32 -8.82 -2.83 1.01
CA LEU A 32 -9.03 -2.70 -0.43
C LEU A 32 -7.75 -3.05 -1.19
N ALA A 33 -6.59 -2.56 -0.74
CA ALA A 33 -5.31 -2.85 -1.37
C ALA A 33 -4.94 -4.35 -1.32
N LEU A 34 -5.16 -5.01 -0.18
CA LEU A 34 -4.94 -6.45 -0.04
C LEU A 34 -5.93 -7.27 -0.88
N ALA A 35 -7.21 -6.87 -0.91
CA ALA A 35 -8.23 -7.50 -1.72
C ALA A 35 -7.90 -7.38 -3.21
N TRP A 36 -7.50 -6.20 -3.68
CA TRP A 36 -7.04 -5.99 -5.05
C TRP A 36 -5.87 -6.92 -5.41
N LEU A 37 -4.88 -7.05 -4.52
CA LEU A 37 -3.71 -7.91 -4.74
C LEU A 37 -4.10 -9.40 -4.83
N LEU A 38 -5.04 -9.84 -4.01
CA LEU A 38 -5.59 -11.20 -4.06
C LEU A 38 -6.36 -11.48 -5.36
N HIS A 39 -6.96 -10.47 -5.99
CA HIS A 39 -7.69 -10.60 -7.25
C HIS A 39 -6.78 -10.57 -8.49
N GLN A 40 -5.48 -10.30 -8.35
CA GLN A 40 -4.55 -10.29 -9.48
C GLN A 40 -4.25 -11.70 -10.05
N GLY A 41 -4.50 -12.77 -9.29
CA GLY A 41 -4.24 -14.14 -9.73
C GLY A 41 -4.38 -15.17 -8.61
N HIS A 42 -4.73 -16.40 -8.96
CA HIS A 42 -4.86 -17.51 -8.01
C HIS A 42 -3.51 -18.01 -7.44
N ASP A 43 -2.41 -17.61 -8.08
CA ASP A 43 -1.03 -17.90 -7.73
C ASP A 43 -0.40 -16.81 -6.82
N ILE A 44 -1.16 -15.78 -6.47
CA ILE A 44 -0.68 -14.66 -5.66
C ILE A 44 -1.10 -14.84 -4.20
N VAL A 45 -0.10 -15.06 -3.34
CA VAL A 45 -0.30 -15.24 -1.89
C VAL A 45 0.41 -14.12 -1.11
N PRO A 46 -0.31 -13.05 -0.72
CA PRO A 46 0.29 -11.97 0.05
C PRO A 46 0.61 -12.40 1.49
N ILE A 47 1.75 -11.94 2.01
CA ILE A 47 2.24 -12.24 3.36
C ILE A 47 2.33 -10.96 4.23
N PRO A 48 1.20 -10.27 4.51
CA PRO A 48 1.24 -9.00 5.23
C PRO A 48 1.58 -9.20 6.71
N GLY A 49 2.79 -8.79 7.11
CA GLY A 49 3.21 -8.79 8.51
C GLY A 49 2.67 -7.58 9.29
N THR A 50 2.28 -7.79 10.54
CA THR A 50 1.91 -6.71 11.45
C THR A 50 2.17 -7.07 12.91
N THR A 51 2.44 -6.08 13.76
CA THR A 51 2.66 -6.25 15.20
C THR A 51 1.39 -5.99 16.04
N LYS A 52 0.29 -5.55 15.40
CA LYS A 52 -0.95 -5.15 16.07
C LYS A 52 -2.09 -6.11 15.72
N VAL A 53 -2.73 -6.69 16.73
CA VAL A 53 -3.85 -7.63 16.55
C VAL A 53 -5.00 -7.01 15.75
N LYS A 54 -5.34 -5.74 15.99
CA LYS A 54 -6.37 -5.02 15.22
C LYS A 54 -6.06 -4.99 13.71
N ASN A 55 -4.79 -4.81 13.35
CA ASN A 55 -4.37 -4.81 11.95
C ASN A 55 -4.42 -6.21 11.35
N MET A 56 -4.08 -7.24 12.12
CA MET A 56 -4.21 -8.63 11.70
C MET A 56 -5.67 -8.96 11.36
N ILE A 57 -6.61 -8.57 12.23
CA ILE A 57 -8.05 -8.75 11.99
C ILE A 57 -8.49 -8.02 10.71
N ASN A 58 -8.04 -6.77 10.52
CA ASN A 58 -8.33 -6.04 9.29
C ASN A 58 -7.77 -6.74 8.05
N ASN A 59 -6.52 -7.21 8.08
CA ASN A 59 -5.87 -7.91 6.97
C ASN A 59 -6.66 -9.17 6.58
N VAL A 60 -7.10 -9.96 7.57
CA VAL A 60 -7.93 -11.15 7.33
C VAL A 60 -9.28 -10.76 6.72
N GLY A 61 -9.88 -9.65 7.16
CA GLY A 61 -11.13 -9.13 6.58
C GLY A 61 -11.06 -8.84 5.08
N SER A 62 -9.86 -8.58 4.53
CA SER A 62 -9.66 -8.37 3.09
C SER A 62 -10.04 -9.58 2.23
N LEU A 63 -10.00 -10.80 2.80
CA LEU A 63 -10.41 -12.04 2.11
C LEU A 63 -11.91 -12.10 1.81
N GLY A 64 -12.73 -11.34 2.57
CA GLY A 64 -14.18 -11.28 2.39
C GLY A 64 -14.63 -10.29 1.32
N LEU A 65 -13.75 -9.42 0.84
CA LEU A 65 -14.08 -8.47 -0.22
C LEU A 65 -14.11 -9.20 -1.55
N LYS A 66 -15.23 -9.10 -2.27
CA LYS A 66 -15.35 -9.53 -3.66
C LYS A 66 -15.29 -8.30 -4.55
N LEU A 67 -14.31 -8.25 -5.43
CA LEU A 67 -14.14 -7.18 -6.41
C LEU A 67 -14.51 -7.75 -7.78
N SER A 68 -15.33 -7.03 -8.54
CA SER A 68 -15.56 -7.36 -9.95
C SER A 68 -14.37 -6.96 -10.81
N GLU A 69 -14.32 -7.39 -12.07
CA GLU A 69 -13.29 -6.96 -13.01
C GLU A 69 -13.31 -5.43 -13.23
N GLU A 70 -14.51 -4.84 -13.21
CA GLU A 70 -14.69 -3.40 -13.29
C GLU A 70 -14.15 -2.68 -12.06
N ASP A 71 -14.38 -3.22 -10.86
CA ASP A 71 -13.84 -2.65 -9.62
C ASP A 71 -12.31 -2.72 -9.61
N VAL A 72 -11.72 -3.85 -10.03
CA VAL A 72 -10.27 -4.01 -10.13
C VAL A 72 -9.68 -2.98 -11.10
N LYS A 73 -10.36 -2.76 -12.24
CA LYS A 73 -9.97 -1.73 -13.20
C LYS A 73 -10.07 -0.33 -12.62
N GLU A 74 -11.17 -0.01 -11.93
CA GLU A 74 -11.38 1.29 -11.27
C GLU A 74 -10.29 1.58 -10.22
N ILE A 75 -9.88 0.56 -9.45
CA ILE A 75 -8.80 0.66 -8.47
C ILE A 75 -7.45 0.92 -9.15
N CYS A 76 -7.16 0.25 -10.27
CA CYS A 76 -5.95 0.50 -11.06
C CYS A 76 -5.94 1.93 -11.63
N ASP A 77 -7.06 2.36 -12.22
CA ASP A 77 -7.22 3.68 -12.82
C ASP A 77 -7.18 4.81 -11.78
N ALA A 78 -7.47 4.51 -10.50
CA ALA A 78 -7.37 5.48 -9.41
C ALA A 78 -5.91 5.86 -9.07
N VAL A 79 -4.93 5.00 -9.38
CA VAL A 79 -3.51 5.21 -9.09
C VAL A 79 -2.65 4.95 -10.35
N PRO A 80 -2.75 5.81 -11.37
CA PRO A 80 -1.91 5.69 -12.56
C PRO A 80 -0.45 5.96 -12.20
N VAL A 81 0.45 5.12 -12.71
CA VAL A 81 1.86 5.10 -12.32
C VAL A 81 2.58 6.41 -12.68
N ASP A 82 2.16 7.05 -13.77
CA ASP A 82 2.68 8.32 -14.28
C ASP A 82 2.27 9.55 -13.45
N GLU A 83 1.13 9.52 -12.75
CA GLU A 83 0.72 10.61 -11.86
C GLU A 83 1.47 10.59 -10.50
N VAL A 84 2.09 9.47 -10.14
CA VAL A 84 2.79 9.32 -8.86
C VAL A 84 4.05 10.19 -8.84
N SER A 85 4.00 11.26 -8.07
CA SER A 85 5.06 12.26 -7.99
C SER A 85 6.21 11.82 -7.08
N GLY A 86 7.43 11.81 -7.60
CA GLY A 86 8.67 11.51 -6.87
C GLY A 86 9.14 10.05 -6.97
N ARG A 87 10.46 9.85 -6.81
CA ARG A 87 11.09 8.53 -6.88
C ARG A 87 10.72 7.65 -5.68
N ARG A 88 10.67 6.33 -5.90
CA ARG A 88 10.58 5.33 -4.83
C ARG A 88 11.95 5.27 -4.15
N GLU A 89 12.07 5.94 -3.02
CA GLU A 89 13.33 6.07 -2.28
C GLU A 89 13.15 5.45 -0.89
N MET A 90 13.95 4.42 -0.59
CA MET A 90 13.97 3.80 0.73
C MET A 90 14.99 4.52 1.62
N ARG A 91 14.61 5.72 2.07
CA ARG A 91 15.50 6.67 2.76
C ARG A 91 16.23 6.08 3.97
N LEU A 92 15.61 5.12 4.66
CA LEU A 92 16.19 4.44 5.83
C LEU A 92 17.44 3.60 5.49
N LEU A 93 17.51 3.03 4.29
CA LEU A 93 18.62 2.13 3.90
C LEU A 93 19.70 2.83 3.08
N SER A 94 19.34 3.87 2.32
CA SER A 94 20.25 4.49 1.35
C SER A 94 21.30 5.40 2.00
N GLU A 95 21.02 6.04 3.14
CA GLU A 95 21.92 7.06 3.71
C GLU A 95 22.78 6.56 4.89
N TYR A 96 22.40 5.45 5.57
CA TYR A 96 22.97 5.11 6.89
C TYR A 96 23.27 3.62 7.12
N THR A 97 23.16 2.76 6.11
CA THR A 97 23.40 1.30 6.25
C THR A 97 24.78 0.97 6.81
N TRP A 98 25.81 1.74 6.44
CA TRP A 98 27.17 1.56 6.96
C TRP A 98 27.35 2.04 8.42
N LYS A 99 26.57 3.03 8.89
CA LYS A 99 26.71 3.55 10.27
C LYS A 99 26.18 2.58 11.33
N LEU A 100 25.29 1.68 10.92
CA LEU A 100 24.68 0.67 11.78
C LEU A 100 25.35 -0.72 11.63
N ALA A 101 26.33 -0.86 10.73
CA ALA A 101 27.07 -2.09 10.50
C ALA A 101 28.22 -2.30 11.51
N ASN A 102 27.94 -2.10 12.80
CA ASN A 102 28.93 -2.32 13.87
C ASN A 102 28.87 -3.77 14.37
N THR A 103 30.02 -4.33 14.72
CA THR A 103 30.12 -5.62 15.42
C THR A 103 30.37 -5.36 16.91
N PRO A 104 29.68 -6.04 17.85
CA PRO A 104 29.97 -5.91 19.27
C PRO A 104 31.46 -6.18 19.55
N LEU A 105 32.07 -5.38 20.42
CA LEU A 105 33.45 -5.63 20.87
C LEU A 105 33.50 -6.94 21.67
N LYS A 106 34.60 -7.68 21.51
CA LYS A 106 34.85 -8.96 22.21
C LYS A 106 34.91 -8.80 23.72
#